data_AF-A0A1I1VMG2-F1
#
_entry.id   AF-A0A1I1VMG2-F1
#
_cell.length_a   1.000
_cell.length_b   1.000
_cell.length_c   1.000
_cell.angle_alpha   90.00
_cell.angle_beta   90.00
_cell.angle_gamma   90.00
#
_symmetry.space_group_name_H-M   'P 1'
#
loop_
_entity.id
_entity.type
_entity.pdbx_description
1 polymer ?
#
loop_
_entity_poly.entity_id
_entity_poly.type
_entity_poly.pdbx_seq_one_letter_code
_entity_poly.pdbx_strand_id
1 'polypeptide(L)' 'MHSLVPDRAALEVAHAKLQTAAHLDEMLKNPSLKIILEAVARRHMQRRACVDVKKLQANDNEK' A
#
# COMPACT_ATOMS: atom_id res chain seq x y z
N MET A 1 15.86 -12.55 3.72
CA MET A 1 14.97 -11.41 4.03
C MET A 1 14.10 -11.19 2.80
N HIS A 2 12.83 -11.62 2.83
CA HIS A 2 11.93 -11.40 1.69
C HIS A 2 11.56 -9.92 1.64
N SER A 3 12.26 -9.16 0.81
CA SER A 3 11.86 -7.80 0.44
C SER A 3 10.51 -7.92 -0.24
N LEU A 4 9.43 -7.68 0.52
CA LEU A 4 8.11 -7.43 -0.03
C LEU A 4 8.22 -6.13 -0.84
N VAL A 5 8.67 -6.24 -2.08
CA VAL A 5 8.73 -5.13 -3.03
C VAL A 5 7.27 -4.71 -3.23
N PRO A 6 6.89 -3.49 -2.82
CA PRO A 6 5.52 -3.06 -2.98
C PRO A 6 5.15 -3.03 -4.46
N ASP A 7 4.07 -3.73 -4.81
CA ASP A 7 3.52 -3.72 -6.17
C ASP A 7 3.20 -2.30 -6.62
N ARG A 8 3.22 -2.08 -7.93
CA ARG A 8 2.94 -0.77 -8.52
C ARG A 8 1.60 -0.19 -8.05
N ALA A 9 0.57 -1.02 -7.89
CA ALA A 9 -0.71 -0.61 -7.31
C ALA A 9 -0.58 -0.09 -5.87
N ALA A 10 0.27 -0.70 -5.03
CA ALA A 10 0.50 -0.24 -3.67
C ALA A 10 1.26 1.10 -3.65
N LEU A 11 2.18 1.30 -4.59
CA LEU A 11 2.90 2.57 -4.77
C LEU A 11 1.96 3.68 -5.27
N GLU A 12 1.06 3.40 -6.21
CA GLU A 12 0.07 4.37 -6.70
C GLU A 12 -0.94 4.76 -5.61
N VAL A 13 -1.42 3.80 -4.81
CA VAL A 13 -2.29 4.11 -3.66
C VAL A 13 -1.54 4.91 -2.61
N ALA A 14 -0.26 4.61 -2.38
CA ALA A 14 0.57 5.39 -1.44
C ALA A 14 0.73 6.83 -1.92
N HIS A 15 0.98 7.04 -3.20
CA HIS A 15 1.06 8.36 -3.84
C HIS A 15 -0.27 9.13 -3.72
N ALA A 16 -1.39 8.49 -4.06
CA ALA A 16 -2.72 9.08 -3.93
C ALA A 16 -3.03 9.48 -2.47
N LYS A 17 -2.58 8.70 -1.49
CA LYS A 17 -2.72 9.02 -0.06
C LYS A 17 -1.85 10.18 0.40
N LEU A 18 -0.67 10.35 -0.18
CA LEU A 18 0.23 11.46 0.14
C LEU A 18 -0.27 12.78 -0.45
N GLN A 19 -1.17 12.74 -1.44
CA GLN A 19 -1.76 13.91 -2.12
C GLN A 19 -0.70 14.95 -2.49
N THR A 20 0.48 14.47 -2.88
CA THR A 20 1.62 15.30 -3.22
C THR A 20 1.53 15.72 -4.68
N ALA A 21 1.92 16.97 -4.95
CA ALA A 21 2.01 17.50 -6.31
C ALA A 21 3.14 16.85 -7.12
N ALA A 22 4.11 16.21 -6.46
CA ALA A 22 5.22 15.53 -7.13
C ALA A 22 4.77 14.21 -7.76
N HIS A 23 5.23 13.90 -8.97
CA HIS A 23 4.95 12.64 -9.64
C HIS A 23 5.61 11.44 -8.93
N LEU A 24 5.02 10.25 -9.06
CA LEU A 24 5.56 9.01 -8.47
C LEU A 24 7.03 8.77 -8.83
N ASP A 25 7.42 9.05 -10.08
CA ASP A 25 8.79 8.90 -10.57
C ASP A 25 9.77 9.87 -9.88
N GLU A 26 9.34 11.12 -9.68
CA GLU A 26 10.10 12.13 -8.93
C GLU A 26 10.30 11.71 -7.47
N MET A 27 9.27 11.10 -6.87
CA MET A 27 9.38 10.56 -5.51
C MET A 27 10.35 9.39 -5.42
N LEU A 28 10.43 8.55 -6.44
CA LEU A 28 11.37 7.41 -6.50
C LEU A 28 12.82 7.86 -6.67
N LYS A 29 13.07 9.00 -7.33
CA LYS A 29 14.41 9.62 -7.45
C LYS A 29 14.91 10.18 -6.13
N ASN A 30 14.00 10.56 -5.22
CA ASN A 30 14.34 11.12 -3.92
C ASN A 30 14.36 10.02 -2.85
N PRO A 31 15.52 9.69 -2.25
CA PRO A 31 15.62 8.59 -1.28
C PRO A 31 14.70 8.79 -0.07
N SER A 32 14.53 10.02 0.40
CA SER A 32 13.62 10.34 1.52
C SER A 32 12.15 10.08 1.16
N LEU A 33 11.71 10.48 -0.03
CA LEU A 33 10.34 10.28 -0.48
C LEU A 33 10.07 8.81 -0.80
N LYS A 34 11.06 8.11 -1.36
CA LYS A 34 11.03 6.67 -1.59
C LYS A 34 10.76 5.90 -0.30
N ILE A 35 11.44 6.22 0.81
CA ILE A 35 11.22 5.57 2.11
C ILE A 35 9.77 5.77 2.60
N ILE A 36 9.25 6.99 2.48
CA ILE A 36 7.87 7.31 2.88
C ILE A 36 6.87 6.55 2.00
N LEU A 37 7.09 6.56 0.69
CA LEU A 37 6.24 5.89 -0.29
C LEU A 37 6.21 4.37 -0.04
N GLU A 38 7.38 3.75 0.20
CA GLU A 38 7.49 2.34 0.55
C GLU A 38 6.80 2.00 1.88
N ALA A 39 6.92 2.86 2.90
CA ALA A 39 6.27 2.65 4.19
C ALA A 39 4.74 2.71 4.07
N VAL A 40 4.21 3.67 3.31
CA VAL A 40 2.77 3.79 3.06
C VAL A 40 2.27 2.65 2.18
N ALA A 41 3.03 2.25 1.17
CA ALA A 41 2.69 1.12 0.30
C ALA A 41 2.68 -0.20 1.10
N ARG A 42 3.67 -0.44 1.96
CA ARG A 42 3.68 -1.58 2.90
C ARG A 42 2.50 -1.55 3.85
N ARG A 43 2.12 -0.36 4.37
CA ARG A 43 0.94 -0.21 5.22
C ARG A 43 -0.35 -0.50 4.46
N HIS A 44 -0.42 -0.15 3.18
CA HIS A 44 -1.54 -0.49 2.31
C HIS A 44 -1.60 -2.00 2.04
N MET A 45 -0.48 -2.64 1.69
CA MET A 45 -0.40 -4.09 1.51
C MET A 45 -0.74 -4.84 2.79
N GLN A 46 -0.25 -4.41 3.95
CA GLN A 46 -0.64 -4.98 5.24
C GLN A 46 -2.12 -4.78 5.53
N ARG A 47 -2.70 -3.62 5.22
CA ARG A 47 -4.16 -3.44 5.33
C ARG A 47 -4.91 -4.36 4.37
N ARG A 48 -4.47 -4.50 3.12
CA ARG A 48 -5.06 -5.44 2.16
C ARG A 48 -4.95 -6.89 2.66
N ALA A 49 -3.77 -7.33 3.09
CA ALA A 49 -3.52 -8.65 3.64
C ALA A 49 -4.29 -8.93 4.94
N CYS A 50 -4.48 -7.91 5.77
CA CYS A 50 -5.31 -8.00 6.99
C CYS A 50 -6.82 -7.96 6.67
N VAL A 51 -7.20 -7.32 5.55
CA VAL A 51 -8.55 -7.35 4.99
C VAL A 51 -8.80 -8.64 4.19
N ASP A 52 -7.75 -9.39 3.85
CA ASP A 52 -7.82 -10.65 3.14
C ASP A 52 -8.39 -11.76 4.06
N VAL A 53 -9.63 -12.11 3.74
CA VAL A 53 -10.30 -13.41 3.85
C VAL A 53 -10.81 -13.90 5.20
N LYS A 54 -10.16 -13.67 6.35
CA LYS A 54 -10.71 -14.27 7.60
C LYS A 54 -11.91 -13.53 8.20
N LYS A 55 -12.23 -12.33 7.72
CA LYS A 55 -13.31 -11.47 8.24
C LYS A 55 -14.49 -11.29 7.28
N LEU A 56 -14.37 -11.67 6.01
CA LEU A 56 -15.49 -11.57 5.06
C LEU A 56 -16.34 -12.85 4.98
N GLN A 57 -15.88 -13.99 5.53
CA GLN A 57 -16.68 -15.21 5.64
C GLN A 57 -17.54 -15.31 6.91
N ALA A 58 -17.51 -14.31 7.80
CA ALA A 58 -18.27 -14.32 9.05
C ALA A 58 -19.48 -13.36 9.03
N ASN A 59 -19.85 -12.82 7.88
CA ASN A 59 -21.03 -11.95 7.73
C ASN A 59 -21.85 -12.30 6.49
N ASP A 60 -21.80 -13.57 6.05
CA ASP A 60 -22.92 -14.14 5.31
C ASP A 60 -23.81 -14.81 6.36
N ASN A 61 -24.71 -13.98 6.84
CA ASN A 61 -25.67 -14.21 7.89
C ASN A 61 -26.71 -15.23 7.39
N GLU A 62 -26.73 -16.42 8.01
CA GLU A 62 -27.94 -17.18 8.37
C GLU A 62 -29.19 -16.95 7.50
N LYS A 63 -29.50 -17.93 6.66
CA LYS A 63 -30.89 -18.36 6.46
C LYS A 63 -31.00 -19.85 6.20
#